data_AF-A0A836T0R2-F1
#
_entry.id   AF-A0A836T0R2-F1
#
_cell.length_a   1.000
_cell.length_b   1.000
_cell.length_c   1.000
_cell.angle_alpha   90.00
_cell.angle_beta   90.00
_cell.angle_gamma   90.00
#
_symmetry.space_group_name_H-M   'P 1'
#
loop_
_entity.id
_entity.type
_entity.pdbx_description
1 polymer ?
#
loop_
_entity_poly.entity_id
_entity_poly.type
_entity_poly.pdbx_seq_one_letter_code
_entity_poly.pdbx_strand_id
1 'polypeptide(L)' 'NRKEGFKVLMPKETKLAKKIGYTITTGVIHGLREKNEIRDIKYWTYHHDDEHFAIVLISNNTLIELGFEE' A
#
# COMPACT_ATOMS: atom_id res chain seq x y z
N ASN A 1 9.17 -14.17 0.40
CA ASN A 1 8.06 -13.29 -0.01
C ASN A 1 6.74 -14.00 0.13
N ARG A 2 5.84 -13.52 1.01
CA ARG A 2 4.43 -13.93 0.97
C ARG A 2 3.82 -13.30 -0.30
N LYS A 3 3.17 -14.10 -1.14
CA LYS A 3 2.59 -13.67 -2.43
C LYS A 3 1.27 -12.91 -2.20
N GLU A 4 1.29 -11.90 -1.35
CA GLU A 4 0.10 -11.23 -0.84
C GLU A 4 0.29 -9.72 -0.90
N GLY A 5 -0.83 -9.00 -1.07
CA GLY A 5 -0.90 -7.56 -0.89
C GLY A 5 -1.41 -7.21 0.51
N PHE A 6 -1.02 -6.04 1.00
CA PHE A 6 -1.52 -5.51 2.27
C PHE A 6 -2.56 -4.43 2.01
N LYS A 7 -3.70 -4.50 2.70
CA LYS A 7 -4.74 -3.47 2.67
C LYS A 7 -4.81 -2.79 4.04
N VAL A 8 -4.80 -1.48 4.06
CA VAL A 8 -5.03 -0.67 5.27
C VAL A 8 -6.35 0.06 5.09
N LEU A 9 -7.26 -0.12 6.05
CA LEU A 9 -8.49 0.65 6.16
C LEU A 9 -8.19 1.96 6.88
N MET A 10 -8.70 3.06 6.33
CA MET A 10 -8.52 4.40 6.85
C MET A 10 -9.90 5.02 7.03
N PRO A 11 -10.15 5.76 8.12
CA PRO A 11 -11.44 6.43 8.31
C PRO A 11 -11.70 7.43 7.18
N LYS A 12 -12.98 7.67 6.85
CA LYS A 12 -13.39 8.63 5.81
C LYS A 12 -13.21 10.11 6.19
N GLU A 13 -12.39 10.38 7.19
CA GLU A 13 -11.92 11.72 7.50
C GLU A 13 -10.71 12.06 6.62
N THR A 14 -10.93 12.88 5.60
CA THR A 14 -9.94 13.17 4.53
C THR A 14 -8.56 13.57 5.04
N LYS A 15 -8.47 14.41 6.09
CA LYS A 15 -7.17 14.86 6.63
C LYS A 15 -6.43 13.70 7.30
N LEU A 16 -7.13 12.92 8.11
CA LEU A 16 -6.59 11.78 8.82
C LEU A 16 -6.19 10.67 7.84
N ALA A 17 -7.04 10.36 6.85
CA ALA A 17 -6.75 9.38 5.81
C ALA A 17 -5.49 9.74 5.01
N LYS A 18 -5.33 11.01 4.60
CA LYS A 18 -4.11 11.47 3.92
C LYS A 18 -2.86 11.31 4.79
N LYS A 19 -2.96 11.62 6.09
CA LYS A 19 -1.85 11.46 7.03
C LYS A 19 -1.46 9.99 7.19
N ILE A 20 -2.45 9.10 7.34
CA ILE A 20 -2.22 7.65 7.43
C ILE A 20 -1.56 7.14 6.14
N GLY A 21 -2.12 7.48 4.98
CA GLY A 21 -1.55 7.09 3.68
C GLY A 21 -0.08 7.49 3.54
N TYR A 22 0.24 8.75 3.85
CA TYR A 22 1.61 9.25 3.83
C TYR A 22 2.54 8.52 4.81
N THR A 23 2.08 8.28 6.04
CA THR A 23 2.85 7.54 7.06
C THR A 23 3.14 6.12 6.60
N ILE A 24 2.15 5.43 6.02
CA ILE A 24 2.31 4.06 5.54
C ILE A 24 3.29 4.00 4.37
N THR A 25 3.12 4.82 3.33
CA THR A 25 4.01 4.78 2.16
C THR A 25 5.44 5.15 2.53
N THR A 26 5.63 6.19 3.35
CA THR A 26 6.96 6.65 3.76
C THR A 26 7.64 5.62 4.68
N GLY A 27 6.91 5.08 5.65
CA GLY A 27 7.42 4.09 6.59
C GLY A 27 7.82 2.79 5.91
N VAL A 28 7.02 2.31 4.95
CA VAL A 28 7.35 1.11 4.16
C VAL A 28 8.59 1.33 3.31
N ILE A 29 8.67 2.44 2.56
CA ILE A 29 9.85 2.76 1.74
C ILE A 29 11.11 2.87 2.60
N HIS A 30 10.99 3.52 3.75
CA HIS A 30 12.10 3.68 4.69
C HIS A 30 12.57 2.32 5.25
N GLY A 31 11.65 1.50 5.75
CA GLY A 31 11.99 0.19 6.30
C GLY A 31 12.58 -0.78 5.26
N LEU A 32 12.10 -0.74 4.01
CA LEU A 32 12.70 -1.51 2.92
C LEU A 32 14.13 -1.05 2.62
N ARG A 33 14.39 0.26 2.65
CA ARG A 33 15.74 0.82 2.48
C ARG A 33 16.69 0.36 3.59
N GLU A 34 16.28 0.44 4.85
CA GLU A 34 17.11 0.03 5.98
C GLU A 34 17.48 -1.46 5.94
N LYS A 35 16.57 -2.29 5.42
CA LYS A 35 16.77 -3.73 5.27
C LYS A 35 17.48 -4.12 3.97
N ASN A 36 17.82 -3.15 3.12
CA ASN A 36 18.36 -3.37 1.77
C ASN A 36 17.48 -4.30 0.91
N GLU A 37 16.17 -4.20 1.06
CA GLU A 37 15.16 -4.98 0.35
C GLU A 37 14.70 -4.27 -0.93
N ILE A 38 14.05 -5.03 -1.83
CA ILE A 38 13.51 -4.50 -3.09
C ILE A 38 12.41 -3.48 -2.79
N ARG A 39 12.54 -2.29 -3.37
CA ARG A 39 11.63 -1.14 -3.15
C ARG A 39 10.56 -0.99 -4.23
N ASP A 40 10.46 -1.94 -5.14
CA ASP A 40 9.49 -1.94 -6.23
C ASP A 40 8.10 -2.35 -5.70
N ILE A 41 7.45 -1.39 -5.05
CA ILE A 41 6.14 -1.52 -4.42
C ILE A 41 5.15 -0.63 -5.18
N LYS A 42 4.05 -1.23 -5.62
CA LYS A 42 2.88 -0.52 -6.17
C LYS A 42 1.90 -0.27 -5.03
N TYR A 43 1.24 0.89 -5.08
CA TYR A 43 0.15 1.20 -4.16
C TYR A 43 -0.88 2.10 -4.82
N TRP A 44 -2.12 2.00 -4.35
CA TRP A 44 -3.21 2.87 -4.79
C TRP A 44 -4.23 3.01 -3.68
N THR A 45 -4.99 4.10 -3.72
CA THR A 45 -6.06 4.40 -2.77
C THR A 45 -7.41 4.37 -3.47
N TYR A 46 -8.45 3.97 -2.74
CA TYR A 46 -9.82 3.92 -3.26
C TYR A 46 -10.85 4.06 -2.12
N HIS A 47 -12.10 4.32 -2.49
CA HIS A 47 -13.23 4.29 -1.57
C HIS A 47 -13.61 2.84 -1.28
N HIS A 48 -13.44 2.38 -0.04
CA HIS A 48 -13.72 0.99 0.33
C HIS A 48 -15.20 0.78 0.62
N ASP A 49 -15.76 1.63 1.48
CA ASP A 49 -17.14 1.61 1.90
C ASP A 49 -17.59 3.02 2.36
N ASP A 50 -18.75 3.10 3.00
CA ASP A 50 -19.33 4.36 3.46
C ASP A 50 -18.53 5.05 4.58
N GLU A 51 -17.74 4.30 5.34
CA GLU A 51 -16.99 4.75 6.51
C GLU A 51 -15.47 4.76 6.29
N HIS A 52 -14.97 4.12 5.22
CA HIS A 52 -13.55 3.91 5.00
C HIS A 52 -13.05 4.23 3.59
N PHE A 53 -11.88 4.85 3.56
CA PHE A 53 -10.95 4.73 2.44
C PHE A 53 -10.07 3.48 2.64
N ALA A 54 -9.47 2.99 1.57
CA ALA A 54 -8.43 1.97 1.67
C ALA A 54 -7.20 2.38 0.87
N ILE A 55 -6.03 1.94 1.34
CA ILE A 55 -4.80 1.89 0.56
C ILE A 55 -4.36 0.43 0.45
N VAL A 56 -3.98 0.01 -0.75
CA VAL A 56 -3.37 -1.30 -1.01
C VAL A 56 -1.90 -1.09 -1.32
N LEU A 57 -1.04 -1.95 -0.78
CA LEU A 57 0.38 -2.01 -1.08
C LEU A 57 0.73 -3.44 -1.49
N ILE A 58 1.42 -3.58 -2.62
CA ILE A 58 1.82 -4.88 -3.16
C ILE A 58 3.17 -4.76 -3.86
N SER A 59 4.01 -5.79 -3.74
CA SER A 59 5.25 -5.82 -4.53
C SER A 59 4.93 -5.99 -6.01
N ASN A 60 5.68 -5.32 -6.87
CA ASN A 60 5.45 -5.39 -8.31
C ASN A 60 5.59 -6.83 -8.83
N ASN A 61 6.56 -7.59 -8.32
CA ASN A 61 6.73 -9.01 -8.63
C ASN A 61 5.46 -9.82 -8.30
N THR A 62 4.86 -9.60 -7.12
CA THR A 62 3.61 -10.28 -6.74
C THR A 62 2.45 -9.86 -7.64
N LEU A 63 2.37 -8.59 -8.04
CA LEU A 63 1.34 -8.10 -8.93
C LEU A 63 1.41 -8.79 -10.31
N ILE A 64 2.62 -8.92 -10.87
CA ILE A 64 2.89 -9.65 -12.11
C ILE A 64 2.54 -11.14 -11.98
N GLU A 65 2.97 -11.79 -10.88
CA GLU A 65 2.66 -13.21 -10.63
C GLU A 65 1.15 -13.48 -10.53
N LEU A 66 0.36 -12.48 -10.13
CA LEU A 66 -1.09 -12.57 -10.06
C LEU A 66 -1.79 -12.28 -11.40
N GLY A 67 -1.03 -11.98 -12.46
CA GLY A 67 -1.55 -11.74 -13.81
C GLY A 67 -2.10 -10.32 -14.03
N PHE A 68 -1.78 -9.38 -13.15
CA PHE A 68 -2.10 -7.97 -13.32
C PHE A 68 -0.90 -7.26 -13.99
N GLU A 69 -0.69 -7.51 -15.28
CA GLU A 69 0.24 -6.73 -16.11
C GLU A 69 -0.51 -5.56 -16.77
N GLU A 70 0.19 -4.43 -16.95
CA GLU A 70 -0.20 -3.35 -17.90
C GLU A 70 0.27 -3.70 -19.32
#